data_AF-A0A2R7L2T2-F1
#
_entry.id   AF-A0A2R7L2T2-F1
#
_cell.length_a   1.000
_cell.length_b   1.000
_cell.length_c   1.000
_cell.angle_alpha   90.00
_cell.angle_beta   90.00
_cell.angle_gamma   90.00
#
_symmetry.space_group_name_H-M   'P 1'
#
loop_
_entity.id
_entity.type
_entity.pdbx_description
1 polymer ?
#
loop_
_entity_poly.entity_id
_entity_poly.type
_entity_poly.pdbx_seq_one_letter_code
_entity_poly.pdbx_strand_id
1 'polypeptide(L)'
;MKKFTINLKSVVLACSGLVLCAFCASNLIDEEALYVQKKLTDHYDISHQGADVKQYELYVTNNGFCRYKRHFNNGKIEYFSFNFSKFKDLDYYGTVKNGRLFMRTSGEDVIVQTYNDKKGDIDSMASFLSIPLKDMEPEDLAEVSARFHRMNVQLAAR
;
A
#
# COMPACT_ATOMS: atom_id res chain seq x y z
N MET A 1 -46.28 -29.61 -1.78
CA MET A 1 -45.62 -28.59 -2.63
C MET A 1 -45.28 -27.28 -1.91
N LYS A 2 -46.17 -26.64 -1.13
CA LYS A 2 -45.89 -25.35 -0.45
C LYS A 2 -44.64 -25.34 0.47
N LYS A 3 -44.37 -26.42 1.22
CA LYS A 3 -43.19 -26.52 2.11
C LYS A 3 -41.85 -26.51 1.34
N PHE A 4 -41.81 -27.10 0.14
CA PHE A 4 -40.61 -27.14 -0.70
C PHE A 4 -40.26 -25.74 -1.24
N THR A 5 -41.28 -24.99 -1.66
CA THR A 5 -41.10 -23.61 -2.17
C THR A 5 -40.66 -22.65 -1.06
N ILE A 6 -41.09 -22.84 0.19
CA ILE A 6 -40.66 -22.02 1.34
C ILE A 6 -39.19 -22.27 1.65
N ASN A 7 -38.75 -23.53 1.71
CA ASN A 7 -37.35 -23.87 1.94
C ASN A 7 -36.44 -23.33 0.81
N LEU A 8 -36.88 -23.39 -0.45
CA LEU A 8 -36.14 -22.84 -1.57
C LEU A 8 -35.98 -21.32 -1.47
N LYS A 9 -37.05 -20.60 -1.10
CA LYS A 9 -36.99 -19.13 -0.90
C LYS A 9 -36.04 -18.75 0.23
N SER A 10 -36.05 -19.49 1.34
CA SER A 10 -35.14 -19.23 2.46
C SER A 10 -33.68 -19.49 2.09
N VAL A 11 -33.39 -20.52 1.30
CA VAL A 11 -32.02 -20.80 0.80
C VAL A 11 -31.58 -19.72 -0.18
N VAL A 12 -32.44 -19.30 -1.12
CA VAL A 12 -32.13 -18.21 -2.05
C VAL A 12 -31.83 -16.91 -1.31
N LEU A 13 -32.61 -16.60 -0.27
CA LEU A 13 -32.38 -15.41 0.56
C LEU A 13 -31.05 -15.49 1.33
N ALA A 14 -30.74 -16.63 1.93
CA ALA A 14 -29.46 -16.85 2.62
C ALA A 14 -28.26 -16.74 1.67
N CYS A 15 -28.32 -17.37 0.49
CA CYS A 15 -27.30 -17.26 -0.54
C CYS A 15 -27.13 -15.81 -1.03
N SER A 16 -28.22 -15.08 -1.21
CA SER A 16 -28.16 -13.66 -1.60
C SER A 16 -27.48 -12.79 -0.53
N GLY A 17 -27.69 -13.09 0.75
CA GLY A 17 -27.01 -12.42 1.87
C GLY A 17 -25.50 -12.64 1.84
N LEU A 18 -25.05 -13.87 1.58
CA LEU A 18 -23.62 -14.18 1.49
C LEU A 18 -22.94 -13.44 0.32
N VAL A 19 -23.61 -13.34 -0.83
CA VAL A 19 -23.11 -12.58 -1.98
C VAL A 19 -22.95 -11.10 -1.61
N LEU A 20 -23.97 -10.48 -1.00
CA LEU A 20 -23.91 -9.08 -0.59
C LEU A 20 -22.80 -8.81 0.45
N CYS A 21 -22.60 -9.71 1.42
CA CYS A 21 -21.52 -9.59 2.39
C CYS A 21 -20.13 -9.66 1.75
N ALA A 22 -19.94 -10.52 0.74
CA ALA A 22 -18.68 -10.62 0.01
C ALA A 22 -18.35 -9.32 -0.76
N PHE A 23 -19.34 -8.67 -1.38
CA PHE A 23 -19.16 -7.38 -2.08
C PHE A 23 -18.86 -6.22 -1.13
N CYS A 24 -19.41 -6.21 0.08
CA CYS A 24 -19.07 -5.19 1.09
C CYS A 24 -17.60 -5.27 1.51
N ALA A 25 -17.04 -6.48 1.63
CA ALA A 25 -15.64 -6.68 2.03
C ALA A 25 -14.64 -6.23 0.96
N SER A 26 -14.99 -6.28 -0.33
CA SER A 26 -14.12 -5.77 -1.40
C SER A 26 -14.03 -4.25 -1.43
N ASN A 27 -15.14 -3.54 -1.23
CA ASN A 27 -15.18 -2.07 -1.27
C ASN A 27 -14.33 -1.42 -0.17
N LEU A 28 -14.17 -2.09 0.97
CA LEU A 28 -13.40 -1.56 2.09
C LEU A 28 -11.90 -1.44 1.76
N ILE A 29 -11.29 -2.44 1.12
CA ILE A 29 -9.87 -2.36 0.75
C ILE A 29 -9.66 -1.29 -0.34
N ASP A 30 -10.60 -1.14 -1.27
CA ASP A 30 -10.54 -0.08 -2.29
C ASP A 30 -10.51 1.30 -1.63
N GLU A 31 -11.38 1.56 -0.65
CA GLU A 31 -11.43 2.84 0.07
C GLU A 31 -10.13 3.14 0.82
N GLU A 32 -9.62 2.14 1.55
CA GLU A 32 -8.36 2.24 2.29
C GLU A 32 -7.17 2.52 1.36
N ALA A 33 -7.07 1.77 0.26
CA ALA A 33 -6.02 1.94 -0.75
C ALA A 33 -6.07 3.33 -1.41
N LEU A 34 -7.27 3.82 -1.76
CA LEU A 34 -7.46 5.14 -2.35
C LEU A 34 -7.08 6.26 -1.39
N TYR A 35 -7.48 6.15 -0.12
CA TYR A 35 -7.13 7.13 0.91
C TYR A 35 -5.62 7.22 1.09
N VAL A 36 -4.97 6.07 1.27
CA VAL A 36 -3.51 5.97 1.44
C VAL A 36 -2.78 6.50 0.21
N GLN A 37 -3.19 6.09 -0.99
CA GLN A 37 -2.62 6.58 -2.24
C GLN A 37 -2.66 8.09 -2.31
N LYS A 38 -3.82 8.68 -2.00
CA LYS A 38 -4.01 10.12 -2.00
C LYS A 38 -3.09 10.80 -0.99
N LYS A 39 -3.06 10.34 0.26
CA LYS A 39 -2.22 10.93 1.32
C LYS A 39 -0.74 10.85 0.97
N LEU A 40 -0.24 9.69 0.53
CA LEU A 40 1.15 9.56 0.16
C LEU A 40 1.53 10.43 -1.06
N THR A 41 0.61 10.65 -2.00
CA THR A 41 0.85 11.51 -3.17
C THR A 41 0.85 12.99 -2.78
N ASP A 42 -0.16 13.43 -2.01
CA ASP A 42 -0.35 14.82 -1.61
C ASP A 42 0.84 15.33 -0.78
N HIS A 43 1.43 14.45 0.05
CA HIS A 43 2.54 14.78 0.94
C HIS A 43 3.90 14.32 0.42
N TYR A 44 4.00 13.82 -0.81
CA TYR A 44 5.29 13.37 -1.34
C TYR A 44 6.28 14.52 -1.46
N ASP A 45 7.51 14.29 -0.98
CA ASP A 45 8.57 15.29 -1.07
C ASP A 45 9.62 14.93 -2.13
N ILE A 46 9.47 15.53 -3.31
CA ILE A 46 10.44 15.40 -4.41
C ILE A 46 11.77 16.09 -4.11
N SER A 47 11.80 17.13 -3.27
CA SER A 47 13.01 17.89 -2.99
C SER A 47 14.03 17.10 -2.15
N HIS A 48 13.55 16.14 -1.35
CA HIS A 48 14.37 15.26 -0.51
C HIS A 48 14.64 13.88 -1.13
N GLN A 49 14.42 13.73 -2.44
CA GLN A 49 14.76 12.52 -3.21
C GLN A 49 16.26 12.32 -3.46
N GLY A 50 17.07 13.38 -3.27
CA GLY A 50 18.42 13.49 -3.82
C GLY A 50 18.39 14.17 -5.20
N ALA A 51 19.45 14.90 -5.54
CA ALA A 51 19.49 15.83 -6.67
C ALA A 51 19.23 15.20 -8.07
N ASP A 52 19.24 13.88 -8.17
CA ASP A 52 19.25 13.17 -9.45
C ASP A 52 17.93 12.47 -9.82
N VAL A 53 16.88 12.53 -8.99
CA VAL A 53 15.59 11.89 -9.32
C VAL A 53 14.79 12.80 -10.25
N LYS A 54 14.55 12.30 -11.47
CA LYS A 54 13.80 12.98 -12.53
C LYS A 54 12.29 12.93 -12.30
N GLN A 55 11.79 11.75 -11.96
CA GLN A 55 10.37 11.48 -11.75
C GLN A 55 10.19 10.27 -10.83
N TYR A 56 9.01 10.15 -10.24
CA TYR A 56 8.63 9.00 -9.45
C TYR A 56 7.23 8.53 -9.83
N GLU A 57 6.96 7.27 -9.54
CA GLU A 57 5.63 6.66 -9.61
C GLU A 57 5.39 5.99 -8.26
N LEU A 58 4.29 6.34 -7.59
CA LEU A 58 3.86 5.71 -6.35
C LEU A 58 2.43 5.24 -6.53
N TYR A 59 2.18 3.96 -6.33
CA TYR A 59 0.87 3.35 -6.52
C TYR A 59 0.56 2.33 -5.43
N VAL A 60 -0.59 2.50 -4.78
CA VAL A 60 -1.18 1.53 -3.88
C VAL A 60 -2.38 0.90 -4.58
N THR A 61 -2.27 -0.40 -4.85
CA THR A 61 -3.29 -1.16 -5.55
C THR A 61 -4.34 -1.69 -4.58
N ASN A 62 -5.55 -1.97 -5.07
CA ASN A 62 -6.62 -2.59 -4.27
C ASN A 62 -6.42 -4.07 -3.94
N ASN A 63 -5.53 -4.75 -4.65
CA ASN A 63 -5.00 -6.05 -4.25
C ASN A 63 -3.84 -5.94 -3.24
N GLY A 64 -3.64 -4.74 -2.67
CA GLY A 64 -2.78 -4.54 -1.52
C GLY A 64 -1.30 -4.36 -1.84
N PHE A 65 -0.90 -4.12 -3.09
CA PHE A 65 0.50 -3.84 -3.40
C PHE A 65 0.80 -2.35 -3.27
N CYS A 66 1.83 -2.01 -2.50
CA CYS A 66 2.49 -0.72 -2.59
C CYS A 66 3.66 -0.84 -3.57
N ARG A 67 3.65 -0.05 -4.65
CA ARG A 67 4.69 -0.01 -5.67
C ARG A 67 5.25 1.39 -5.75
N TYR A 68 6.57 1.49 -5.72
CA TYR A 68 7.27 2.74 -5.74
C TYR A 68 8.45 2.65 -6.70
N LYS A 69 8.40 3.46 -7.76
CA LYS A 69 9.40 3.50 -8.81
C LYS A 69 10.00 4.89 -8.90
N ARG A 70 11.32 4.96 -9.03
CA ARG A 70 12.06 6.20 -9.22
C ARG A 70 12.86 6.11 -10.49
N HIS A 71 12.84 7.19 -11.26
CA HIS A 71 13.66 7.33 -12.46
C HIS A 71 14.65 8.46 -12.23
N PHE A 72 15.91 8.18 -12.51
CA PHE A 72 17.00 9.12 -12.30
C PHE A 72 17.40 9.78 -13.62
N ASN A 73 17.98 10.98 -13.53
CA ASN A 73 18.46 11.75 -14.68
C ASN A 73 19.50 11.01 -15.52
N ASN A 74 20.25 10.09 -14.91
CA ASN A 74 21.26 9.26 -15.57
C ASN A 74 20.68 8.01 -16.26
N GLY A 75 19.35 7.83 -16.27
CA GLY A 75 18.68 6.66 -16.86
C GLY A 75 18.53 5.45 -15.92
N LYS A 76 19.10 5.51 -14.71
CA LYS A 76 18.88 4.49 -13.67
C LYS A 76 17.42 4.49 -13.23
N ILE A 77 16.88 3.31 -12.98
CA ILE A 77 15.57 3.10 -12.39
C ILE A 77 15.73 2.32 -11.10
N GLU A 78 15.00 2.71 -10.06
CA GLU A 78 14.87 1.91 -8.84
C GLU A 78 13.39 1.59 -8.62
N TYR A 79 13.10 0.33 -8.34
CA TYR A 79 11.76 -0.20 -8.14
C TYR A 79 11.69 -0.90 -6.79
N PHE A 80 10.66 -0.54 -6.03
CA PHE A 80 10.36 -1.10 -4.72
C PHE A 80 8.92 -1.58 -4.72
N SER A 81 8.66 -2.77 -4.20
CA SER A 81 7.28 -3.27 -4.09
C SER A 81 7.12 -4.23 -2.94
N PHE A 82 6.01 -4.13 -2.22
CA PHE A 82 5.59 -5.14 -1.25
C PHE A 82 4.07 -5.22 -1.19
N ASN A 83 3.55 -6.29 -0.59
CA ASN A 83 2.12 -6.45 -0.34
C ASN A 83 1.79 -6.10 1.12
N PHE A 84 0.74 -5.33 1.36
CA PHE A 84 0.28 -4.93 2.69
C PHE A 84 -0.11 -6.11 3.58
N SER A 85 -0.37 -7.31 3.06
CA SER A 85 -0.46 -8.54 3.87
C SER A 85 0.83 -8.85 4.66
N LYS A 86 1.98 -8.32 4.22
CA LYS A 86 3.29 -8.46 4.89
C LYS A 86 3.66 -7.27 5.77
N PHE A 87 2.84 -6.22 5.76
CA PHE A 87 3.04 -5.03 6.59
C PHE A 87 3.13 -5.41 8.07
N LYS A 88 4.08 -4.81 8.77
CA LYS A 88 4.31 -5.03 10.20
C LYS A 88 4.13 -3.74 10.99
N ASP A 89 4.80 -2.68 10.57
CA ASP A 89 4.84 -1.43 11.32
C ASP A 89 5.22 -0.22 10.45
N LEU A 90 5.04 0.97 11.01
CA LEU A 90 5.31 2.26 10.39
C LEU A 90 6.20 3.12 11.29
N ASP A 91 7.39 3.47 10.80
CA ASP A 91 8.20 4.51 11.45
C ASP A 91 8.17 5.79 10.63
N TYR A 92 8.28 6.93 11.31
CA TYR A 92 8.51 8.22 10.69
C TYR A 92 9.72 8.90 11.33
N TYR A 93 10.71 9.24 10.52
CA TYR A 93 11.89 9.99 10.97
C TYR A 93 11.90 11.36 10.31
N GLY A 94 11.69 12.41 11.09
CA GLY A 94 11.70 13.78 10.59
C GLY A 94 10.93 14.75 11.49
N THR A 95 10.52 15.85 10.88
CA THR A 95 9.64 16.88 11.46
C THR A 95 8.37 16.98 10.63
N VAL A 96 7.39 17.76 11.08
CA VAL A 96 6.19 18.05 10.30
C VAL A 96 6.54 18.55 8.89
N LYS A 97 7.57 19.38 8.74
CA LYS A 97 7.94 19.99 7.45
C LYS A 97 8.54 19.00 6.47
N ASN A 98 9.33 18.03 6.96
CA ASN A 98 10.00 17.05 6.12
C ASN A 98 10.42 15.83 6.94
N GLY A 99 10.37 14.67 6.30
CA GLY A 99 10.79 13.43 6.92
C GLY A 99 10.71 12.25 5.96
N ARG A 100 10.97 11.07 6.50
CA ARG A 100 10.91 9.81 5.75
C ARG A 100 10.01 8.84 6.48
N LEU A 101 9.02 8.35 5.74
CA LEU A 101 8.13 7.28 6.15
C LEU A 101 8.78 5.93 5.82
N PHE A 102 8.86 5.04 6.80
CA PHE A 102 9.38 3.69 6.63
C PHE A 102 8.27 2.68 6.89
N MET A 103 7.83 2.00 5.83
CA MET A 103 6.90 0.89 5.92
C MET A 103 7.69 -0.39 6.11
N ARG A 104 7.57 -1.02 7.28
CA ARG A 104 8.28 -2.25 7.62
C ARG A 104 7.43 -3.48 7.30
N THR A 105 8.10 -4.52 6.83
CA THR A 105 7.50 -5.83 6.61
C THR A 105 7.91 -6.83 7.69
N SER A 106 7.17 -7.92 7.79
CA SER A 106 7.42 -8.96 8.80
C SER A 106 8.74 -9.70 8.60
N GLY A 107 9.17 -9.86 7.34
CA GLY A 107 10.52 -10.30 6.97
C GLY A 107 11.08 -9.45 5.84
N GLU A 108 11.95 -10.02 5.01
CA GLU A 108 12.42 -9.40 3.78
C GLU A 108 11.39 -9.60 2.66
N ASP A 109 10.29 -8.85 2.73
CA ASP A 109 9.16 -8.96 1.79
C ASP A 109 9.07 -7.79 0.81
N VAL A 110 10.02 -6.85 0.87
CA VAL A 110 10.11 -5.73 -0.08
C VAL A 110 11.05 -6.10 -1.21
N ILE A 111 10.52 -6.26 -2.41
CA ILE A 111 11.31 -6.44 -3.63
C ILE A 111 12.02 -5.12 -3.93
N VAL A 112 13.34 -5.17 -4.13
CA VAL A 112 14.20 -4.03 -4.50
C VAL A 112 14.92 -4.38 -5.79
N GLN A 113 14.58 -3.68 -6.86
CA GLN A 113 15.14 -3.89 -8.18
C GLN A 113 15.72 -2.59 -8.73
N THR A 114 16.87 -2.66 -9.39
CA THR A 114 17.42 -1.53 -10.14
C THR A 114 17.63 -1.90 -11.59
N TYR A 115 17.53 -0.91 -12.47
CA TYR A 115 17.81 -1.06 -13.89
C TYR A 115 18.74 0.06 -14.36
N ASN A 116 19.64 -0.24 -15.29
CA ASN A 116 20.65 0.68 -15.80
C ASN A 116 21.53 1.29 -14.70
N ASP A 117 21.80 0.56 -13.62
CA ASP A 117 22.76 1.02 -12.62
C ASP A 117 24.19 0.84 -13.15
N LYS A 118 25.01 1.89 -13.05
CA LYS A 118 26.43 1.86 -13.45
C LYS A 118 27.24 0.81 -12.70
N LYS A 119 26.79 0.41 -11.50
CA LYS A 119 27.42 -0.62 -10.68
C LYS A 119 26.87 -2.04 -10.93
N GLY A 120 25.93 -2.17 -11.87
CA GLY A 120 25.20 -3.41 -12.12
C GLY A 120 23.83 -3.40 -11.45
N ASP A 121 22.88 -4.04 -12.14
CA ASP A 121 21.50 -4.13 -11.68
C ASP A 121 21.37 -5.03 -10.44
N ILE A 122 20.60 -4.57 -9.48
CA ILE A 122 20.32 -5.25 -8.21
C ILE A 122 18.94 -5.89 -8.32
N ASP A 123 18.82 -7.12 -7.84
CA ASP A 123 17.55 -7.81 -7.58
C ASP A 123 17.65 -8.44 -6.19
N SER A 124 16.97 -7.86 -5.21
CA SER A 124 17.12 -8.23 -3.81
C SER A 124 15.82 -8.03 -3.03
N MET A 125 15.80 -8.56 -1.80
CA MET A 125 14.72 -8.36 -0.86
C MET A 125 15.18 -7.47 0.30
N ALA A 126 14.28 -6.67 0.86
CA ALA A 126 14.52 -5.80 1.99
C ALA A 126 13.37 -5.89 2.99
N SER A 127 13.62 -5.44 4.22
CA SER A 127 12.64 -5.45 5.32
C SER A 127 11.78 -4.19 5.43
N PHE A 128 12.03 -3.19 4.59
CA PHE A 128 11.28 -1.95 4.59
C PHE A 128 11.32 -1.21 3.25
N LEU A 129 10.30 -0.39 3.03
CA LEU A 129 10.22 0.57 1.93
C LEU A 129 10.20 1.99 2.53
N SER A 130 11.00 2.91 1.98
CA SER A 130 11.05 4.29 2.47
C SER A 130 10.60 5.32 1.43
N ILE A 131 9.77 6.26 1.86
CA ILE A 131 9.22 7.34 1.02
C ILE A 131 9.48 8.68 1.74
N PRO A 132 10.10 9.68 1.06
CA PRO A 132 10.21 11.01 1.64
C PRO A 132 8.86 11.73 1.56
N LEU A 133 8.46 12.33 2.68
CA LEU A 133 7.22 13.08 2.81
C LEU A 133 7.51 14.47 3.40
N LYS A 134 6.58 15.39 3.16
CA LYS A 134 6.57 16.76 3.69
C LYS A 134 5.19 17.11 4.23
N ASP A 135 5.16 18.15 5.05
CA ASP A 135 3.94 18.71 5.62
C ASP A 135 3.04 17.64 6.26
N MET A 136 3.63 16.67 6.97
CA MET A 136 2.90 15.58 7.66
C MET A 136 2.68 15.93 9.12
N GLU A 137 1.44 16.25 9.46
CA GLU A 137 1.04 16.43 10.85
C GLU A 137 0.96 15.08 11.58
N PRO A 138 1.14 15.04 12.92
CA PRO A 138 1.04 13.80 13.70
C PRO A 138 -0.29 13.06 13.52
N GLU A 139 -1.40 13.79 13.38
CA GLU A 139 -2.74 13.22 13.17
C GLU A 139 -2.85 12.53 11.80
N ASP A 140 -2.27 13.14 10.76
CA ASP A 140 -2.24 12.55 9.43
C ASP A 140 -1.41 11.26 9.42
N LEU A 141 -0.26 11.25 10.12
CA LEU A 141 0.56 10.06 10.26
C LEU A 141 -0.16 8.95 11.04
N ALA A 142 -0.87 9.31 12.11
CA ALA A 142 -1.65 8.36 12.89
C ALA A 142 -2.79 7.73 12.07
N GLU A 143 -3.50 8.53 11.26
CA GLU A 143 -4.56 8.03 10.40
C GLU A 143 -4.00 7.14 9.28
N VAL A 144 -2.89 7.53 8.64
CA VAL A 144 -2.21 6.69 7.65
C VAL A 144 -1.78 5.34 8.25
N SER A 145 -1.20 5.36 9.46
CA SER A 145 -0.82 4.15 10.18
C SER A 145 -2.03 3.24 10.46
N ALA A 146 -3.13 3.81 10.95
CA ALA A 146 -4.36 3.07 11.21
C ALA A 146 -4.94 2.43 9.93
N ARG A 147 -4.92 3.17 8.81
CA ARG A 147 -5.37 2.66 7.49
C ARG A 147 -4.47 1.52 6.99
N PHE A 148 -3.15 1.62 7.14
CA PHE A 148 -2.23 0.54 6.77
C PHE A 148 -2.51 -0.73 7.56
N HIS A 149 -2.77 -0.59 8.87
CA HIS A 149 -3.09 -1.73 9.71
C HIS A 149 -4.44 -2.36 9.34
N ARG A 150 -5.46 -1.55 9.01
CA ARG A 150 -6.75 -2.04 8.47
C ARG A 150 -6.55 -2.82 7.17
N MET A 151 -5.77 -2.28 6.23
CA MET A 151 -5.44 -2.99 4.98
C MET A 151 -4.75 -4.33 5.25
N ASN A 152 -3.78 -4.36 6.17
CA ASN A 152 -3.08 -5.60 6.55
C ASN A 152 -4.06 -6.66 7.07
N VAL A 153 -4.92 -6.30 8.03
CA VAL A 153 -5.91 -7.23 8.61
C VAL A 153 -6.89 -7.74 7.55
N GLN A 154 -7.39 -6.85 6.69
CA GLN A 154 -8.35 -7.21 5.64
C GLN A 154 -7.72 -8.13 4.58
N LEU A 155 -6.45 -7.90 4.23
CA LEU A 155 -5.73 -8.74 3.27
C LEU A 155 -5.31 -10.08 3.86
N ALA A 156 -5.00 -10.15 5.15
CA ALA A 156 -4.68 -11.40 5.85
C ALA A 156 -5.90 -12.31 6.05
N ALA A 157 -7.11 -11.74 5.98
CA ALA A 157 -8.38 -12.48 6.08
C ALA A 157 -8.87 -13.06 4.73
N ARG A 158 -8.16 -12.80 3.63
CA ARG A 158 -8.46 -13.36 2.30
C ARG A 158 -7.64 -14.61 2.03
#